data_AF-A0A954YDP3-F1
#
_entry.id   AF-A0A954YDP3-F1
#
_cell.length_a   1.000
_cell.length_b   1.000
_cell.length_c   1.000
_cell.angle_alpha   90.00
_cell.angle_beta   90.00
_cell.angle_gamma   90.00
#
_symmetry.space_group_name_H-M   'P 1'
#
loop_
_entity.id
_entity.type
_entity.pdbx_description
1 polymer ?
#
loop_
_entity_poly.entity_id
_entity_poly.type
_entity_poly.pdbx_seq_one_letter_code
_entity_poly.pdbx_strand_id
1 'polypeptide(L)'
;MASSNKNPNRKSAAKRRTGAQSRPVGKATSLLLRDIDPEVLDVMRARAERAGRSLQQELHIALRRDAGRNFDEARAVSDQWREKLAGRKLPDTTALIRADRER
;
A
#
# COMPACT_ATOMS: atom_id res chain seq x y z
N MET A 1 22.39 -40.95 40.55
CA MET A 1 21.00 -40.46 40.60
C MET A 1 20.78 -39.55 39.40
N ALA A 2 20.08 -40.05 38.39
CA ALA A 2 19.77 -39.34 37.16
C ALA A 2 18.39 -38.70 37.28
N SER A 3 18.32 -37.37 37.41
CA SER A 3 17.06 -36.65 37.29
C SER A 3 16.85 -36.23 35.83
N SER A 4 16.02 -37.04 35.19
CA SER A 4 15.29 -36.76 33.95
C SER A 4 14.40 -35.52 34.16
N ASN A 5 14.62 -34.46 33.37
CA ASN A 5 13.60 -33.45 33.14
C ASN A 5 13.31 -33.37 31.64
N LYS A 6 12.33 -34.16 31.19
CA LYS A 6 11.74 -34.07 29.86
C LYS A 6 10.91 -32.77 29.81
N ASN A 7 11.43 -31.73 29.19
CA ASN A 7 10.63 -30.58 28.77
C ASN A 7 10.03 -30.88 27.37
N PRO A 8 8.70 -31.05 27.23
CA PRO A 8 8.10 -31.49 25.98
C PRO A 8 7.84 -30.36 24.96
N ASN A 9 8.22 -29.11 25.22
CA ASN A 9 7.75 -27.99 24.40
C ASN A 9 8.74 -27.50 23.32
N ARG A 10 9.26 -28.39 22.48
CA ARG A 10 10.22 -28.06 21.38
C ARG A 10 9.68 -28.28 19.97
N LYS A 11 8.37 -28.33 19.76
CA LYS A 11 7.79 -28.40 18.41
C LYS A 11 6.71 -27.33 18.25
N SER A 12 7.09 -26.19 17.69
CA SER A 12 6.26 -25.31 16.84
C SER A 12 7.01 -24.02 16.44
N ALA A 13 8.24 -24.14 15.92
CA ALA A 13 8.84 -23.03 15.15
C ALA A 13 8.27 -23.09 13.72
N ALA A 14 6.96 -22.90 13.62
CA ALA A 14 6.24 -22.83 12.36
C ALA A 14 6.67 -21.54 11.65
N LYS A 15 7.59 -21.71 10.68
CA LYS A 15 7.54 -21.07 9.37
C LYS A 15 7.04 -19.62 9.43
N ARG A 16 7.93 -18.70 9.80
CA ARG A 16 7.81 -17.26 9.51
C ARG A 16 7.88 -17.08 7.99
N ARG A 17 6.80 -17.43 7.30
CA ARG A 17 6.49 -16.94 5.97
C ARG A 17 6.25 -15.45 6.15
N THR A 18 7.23 -14.66 5.76
CA THR A 18 7.06 -13.28 5.30
C THR A 18 6.12 -13.31 4.10
N GLY A 19 4.83 -13.53 4.37
CA GLY A 19 3.77 -13.25 3.43
C GLY A 19 3.68 -11.75 3.36
N ALA A 20 4.35 -11.15 2.37
CA ALA A 20 3.79 -9.98 1.73
C ALA A 20 2.34 -10.36 1.44
N GLN A 21 1.40 -9.72 2.13
CA GLN A 21 -0.02 -9.93 1.90
C GLN A 21 -0.29 -9.46 0.47
N SER A 22 -0.17 -10.37 -0.49
CA SER A 22 -0.75 -10.20 -1.81
C SER A 22 -2.23 -10.00 -1.56
N ARG A 23 -2.69 -8.74 -1.62
CA ARG A 23 -4.13 -8.42 -1.60
C ARG A 23 -4.77 -9.40 -2.57
N PRO A 24 -5.75 -10.23 -2.16
CA PRO A 24 -6.37 -11.16 -3.07
C PRO A 24 -6.89 -10.34 -4.24
N VAL A 25 -6.40 -10.64 -5.44
CA VAL A 25 -6.95 -10.03 -6.65
C VAL A 25 -8.38 -10.52 -6.68
N GLY A 26 -9.31 -9.67 -6.23
CA GLY A 26 -10.74 -9.99 -6.21
C GLY A 26 -11.16 -10.46 -7.60
N LYS A 27 -12.16 -11.34 -7.65
CA LYS A 27 -12.72 -11.89 -8.89
C LYS A 27 -12.78 -10.80 -9.98
N ALA A 28 -12.11 -11.04 -11.11
CA ALA A 28 -12.10 -10.10 -12.23
C ALA A 28 -13.55 -9.81 -12.66
N THR A 29 -13.94 -8.55 -12.51
CA THR A 29 -15.30 -8.07 -12.79
C THR A 29 -15.22 -7.14 -14.00
N SER A 30 -16.15 -7.28 -14.94
CA SER A 30 -16.27 -6.38 -16.09
C SER A 30 -17.21 -5.22 -15.76
N LEU A 31 -16.91 -4.05 -16.30
CA LEU A 31 -17.73 -2.84 -16.20
C LEU A 31 -17.98 -2.31 -17.61
N LEU A 32 -19.23 -2.04 -17.94
CA LEU A 32 -19.62 -1.37 -19.19
C LEU A 32 -20.01 0.07 -18.87
N LEU A 33 -19.21 1.02 -19.35
CA LEU A 33 -19.55 2.44 -19.30
C LEU A 33 -20.28 2.82 -20.59
N ARG A 34 -21.44 3.47 -20.47
CA ARG A 34 -22.27 3.97 -21.58
C ARG A 34 -22.32 5.49 -21.53
N ASP A 35 -22.61 6.10 -22.68
CA ASP A 35 -22.89 7.53 -22.81
C ASP A 35 -21.78 8.43 -22.23
N ILE A 36 -20.53 8.01 -22.44
CA ILE A 36 -19.36 8.82 -22.08
C ILE A 36 -19.24 9.96 -23.08
N ASP A 37 -19.01 11.17 -22.57
CA ASP A 37 -18.63 12.32 -23.36
C ASP A 37 -17.44 11.97 -24.28
N PRO A 38 -17.58 12.12 -25.61
CA PRO A 38 -16.52 11.79 -26.55
C PRO A 38 -15.23 12.59 -26.28
N GLU A 39 -15.33 13.84 -25.82
CA GLU A 39 -14.16 14.65 -25.51
C GLU A 39 -13.33 14.05 -24.37
N VAL A 40 -14.00 13.50 -23.35
CA VAL A 40 -13.35 12.82 -22.23
C VAL A 40 -12.62 11.56 -22.71
N LEU A 41 -13.25 10.82 -23.63
CA LEU A 41 -12.68 9.61 -24.20
C LEU A 41 -11.40 9.92 -25.00
N ASP A 42 -11.38 11.01 -25.75
CA ASP A 42 -10.23 11.45 -26.55
C ASP A 42 -9.07 11.89 -25.66
N VAL A 43 -9.34 12.65 -24.59
CA VAL A 43 -8.31 13.03 -23.61
C VAL A 43 -7.70 11.80 -22.93
N MET A 44 -8.53 10.83 -22.56
CA MET A 44 -8.06 9.56 -21.97
C MET A 44 -7.22 8.77 -22.96
N ARG A 45 -7.63 8.68 -24.23
CA ARG A 45 -6.88 7.99 -25.29
C ARG A 45 -5.52 8.65 -25.51
N ALA A 46 -5.48 9.97 -25.69
CA ALA A 46 -4.23 10.72 -25.87
C ALA A 46 -3.28 10.59 -24.65
N ARG A 47 -3.83 10.47 -23.43
CA ARG A 47 -3.03 10.18 -22.23
C ARG A 47 -2.48 8.75 -22.26
N ALA A 48 -3.29 7.77 -22.67
CA ALA A 48 -2.89 6.36 -22.75
C ALA A 48 -1.78 6.17 -23.81
N GLU A 49 -1.92 6.78 -24.98
CA GLU A 49 -0.93 6.76 -26.07
C GLU A 49 0.41 7.35 -25.62
N ARG A 50 0.41 8.53 -25.00
CA ARG A 50 1.63 9.15 -24.46
C ARG A 50 2.35 8.29 -23.42
N ALA A 51 1.60 7.46 -22.69
CA ALA A 51 2.14 6.56 -21.67
C ALA A 51 2.40 5.14 -22.21
N GLY A 52 2.21 4.89 -23.52
CA GLY A 52 2.44 3.58 -24.15
C GLY A 52 1.53 2.47 -23.60
N ARG A 53 0.30 2.80 -23.20
CA ARG A 53 -0.65 1.87 -22.58
C ARG A 53 -2.01 1.87 -23.28
N SER A 54 -2.81 0.83 -23.05
CA SER A 54 -4.18 0.79 -23.59
C SER A 54 -5.12 1.72 -22.81
N LEU A 55 -6.21 2.14 -23.45
CA LEU A 55 -7.26 2.93 -22.81
C LEU A 55 -7.85 2.23 -21.58
N GLN A 56 -8.04 0.91 -21.64
CA GLN A 56 -8.52 0.13 -20.49
C GLN A 56 -7.54 0.17 -19.32
N GLN A 57 -6.23 0.11 -19.59
CA GLN A 57 -5.21 0.26 -18.56
C GLN A 57 -5.19 1.67 -17.96
N GLU A 58 -5.35 2.71 -18.78
CA GLU A 58 -5.50 4.09 -18.31
C GLU A 58 -6.71 4.23 -17.37
N LEU A 59 -7.88 3.74 -17.79
CA LEU A 59 -9.10 3.77 -16.97
C LEU A 59 -8.91 3.04 -15.65
N HIS A 60 -8.30 1.84 -15.68
CA HIS A 60 -8.03 1.08 -14.46
C HIS A 60 -7.12 1.84 -13.49
N ILE A 61 -6.12 2.56 -14.01
CA ILE A 61 -5.22 3.39 -13.19
C ILE A 61 -5.95 4.62 -12.65
N ALA A 62 -6.77 5.29 -13.46
CA ALA A 62 -7.58 6.43 -13.01
C ALA A 62 -8.54 6.00 -11.89
N LEU A 63 -9.28 4.90 -12.10
CA LEU A 63 -10.17 4.32 -11.09
C LEU A 63 -9.42 3.92 -9.84
N ARG A 64 -8.25 3.25 -9.96
CA ARG A 64 -7.45 2.88 -8.79
C ARG A 64 -6.86 4.08 -8.06
N ARG A 65 -6.48 5.13 -8.78
CA ARG A 65 -5.97 6.38 -8.19
C ARG A 65 -7.06 7.09 -7.39
N ASP A 66 -8.27 7.17 -7.94
CA ASP A 66 -9.38 7.84 -7.28
C ASP A 66 -9.99 6.98 -6.16
N ALA A 67 -10.16 5.67 -6.38
CA ALA A 67 -10.58 4.72 -5.35
C ALA A 67 -9.54 4.55 -4.24
N GLY A 68 -8.25 4.74 -4.56
CA GLY A 68 -7.13 4.73 -3.63
C GLY A 68 -7.11 5.93 -2.68
N ARG A 69 -7.93 6.96 -2.93
CA ARG A 69 -8.25 7.98 -1.93
C ARG A 69 -9.32 7.48 -0.96
N ASN A 70 -9.20 6.25 -0.48
CA ASN A 70 -9.96 5.83 0.69
C ASN A 70 -9.31 6.49 1.90
N PHE A 71 -9.83 7.67 2.26
CA PHE A 71 -9.43 8.41 3.46
C PHE A 71 -9.35 7.49 4.68
N ASP A 72 -10.20 6.46 4.74
CA ASP A 72 -10.21 5.44 5.79
C ASP A 72 -8.96 4.55 5.78
N GLU A 73 -8.44 4.14 4.62
CA GLU A 73 -7.20 3.35 4.52
C GLU A 73 -5.98 4.23 4.84
N ALA A 74 -5.96 5.47 4.31
CA ALA A 74 -4.93 6.44 4.67
C ALA A 74 -4.94 6.76 6.17
N ARG A 75 -6.13 6.92 6.76
CA ARG A 75 -6.33 7.16 8.18
C ARG A 75 -5.93 5.95 9.02
N ALA A 76 -6.28 4.73 8.62
CA ALA A 76 -5.85 3.52 9.30
C ALA A 76 -4.31 3.38 9.32
N VAL A 77 -3.64 3.71 8.21
CA VAL A 77 -2.17 3.77 8.16
C VAL A 77 -1.64 4.86 9.09
N SER A 78 -2.18 6.08 9.03
CA SER A 78 -1.78 7.18 9.93
C SER A 78 -2.01 6.85 11.41
N ASP A 79 -3.09 6.15 11.75
CA ASP A 79 -3.43 5.78 13.12
C ASP A 79 -2.48 4.68 13.64
N GLN A 80 -2.07 3.72 12.81
CA GLN A 80 -0.98 2.79 13.15
C GLN A 80 0.35 3.51 13.41
N TRP A 81 0.69 4.52 12.59
CA TRP A 81 1.91 5.29 12.81
C TRP A 81 1.81 6.14 14.09
N ARG A 82 0.65 6.74 14.36
CA ARG A 82 0.40 7.49 15.60
C ARG A 82 0.53 6.60 16.83
N GLU A 83 -0.02 5.38 16.80
CA GLU A 83 0.12 4.42 17.91
C GLU A 83 1.58 4.00 18.12
N LYS A 84 2.32 3.71 17.05
CA LYS A 84 3.74 3.30 17.13
C LYS A 84 4.66 4.42 17.64
N LEU A 85 4.28 5.68 17.40
CA LEU A 85 5.04 6.86 17.78
C LEU A 85 4.53 7.49 19.09
N ALA A 86 3.32 7.13 19.54
CA ALA A 86 2.76 7.59 20.80
C ALA A 86 3.69 7.21 21.96
N GLY A 87 3.98 8.19 22.82
CA GLY A 87 4.85 8.00 23.99
C GLY A 87 6.36 8.02 23.70
N ARG A 88 6.80 8.19 22.44
CA ARG A 88 8.23 8.36 22.13
C ARG A 88 8.62 9.84 22.15
N LYS A 89 9.64 10.21 22.93
CA LYS A 89 10.36 11.48 22.74
C LYS A 89 11.23 11.34 21.50
N LEU A 90 10.75 11.83 20.37
CA LEU A 90 11.54 11.92 19.15
C LEU A 90 12.53 13.10 19.30
N PRO A 91 13.82 12.90 18.98
CA PRO A 91 14.77 14.01 18.95
C PRO A 91 14.39 15.00 17.84
N ASP A 92 14.52 16.29 18.10
CA ASP A 92 14.30 17.33 17.10
C ASP A 92 15.45 17.30 16.08
N THR A 93 15.22 16.58 14.98
CA THR A 93 16.21 16.40 13.90
C THR A 93 16.21 17.57 12.92
N THR A 94 15.42 18.63 13.17
CA THR A 94 15.28 19.77 12.26
C THR A 94 16.62 20.47 12.03
N ALA A 95 17.49 20.56 13.05
CA ALA A 95 18.81 21.15 12.92
C ALA A 95 19.76 20.32 12.03
N LEU A 96 19.70 18.98 12.12
CA LEU A 96 20.53 18.06 11.33
C LEU A 96 20.14 18.07 9.85
N ILE A 97 18.84 18.16 9.56
CA ILE A 97 18.32 18.24 8.19
C ILE A 97 18.70 19.57 7.53
N ARG A 98 18.74 20.67 8.30
CA ARG A 98 19.12 21.99 7.79
C ARG A 98 20.59 22.04 7.39
N ALA A 99 21.46 21.48 8.24
CA ALA A 99 22.90 21.40 7.98
C ALA A 99 23.22 20.54 6.73
N ASP A 100 22.45 19.49 6.46
CA ASP A 100 22.63 18.66 5.25
C ASP A 100 22.19 19.37 3.96
N ARG A 101 21.20 20.28 4.04
CA ARG A 101 20.74 21.09 2.90
C ARG A 101 21.65 22.23 2.50
N GLU A 102 22.48 22.71 3.42
CA GLU A 102 23.42 23.81 3.20
C GLU A 102 24.82 23.33 2.73
N ARG A 103 24.94 22.04 2.42
CA ARG A 103 26.15 21.41 1.89
C ARG A 103 26.11 21.30 0.37
#